data_AF-A0A158KPE2-F1
#
_entry.id   AF-A0A158KPE2-F1
#
_cell.length_a   1.000
_cell.length_b   1.000
_cell.length_c   1.000
_cell.angle_alpha   90.00
_cell.angle_beta   90.00
_cell.angle_gamma   90.00
#
_symmetry.space_group_name_H-M   'P 1'
#
loop_
_entity.id
_entity.type
_entity.pdbx_description
1 polymer ?
#
loop_
_entity_poly.entity_id
_entity_poly.type
_entity_poly.pdbx_seq_one_letter_code
_entity_poly.pdbx_strand_id
1 'polypeptide(L)'
;MSEHDQELVVDALFDVLHAHAREELTRLAARHPIIAALESKVGALGGDEAMHMQPANIPGLLELARASLRIIPARTEQLNLRILKRLTVIRYVSFGGSVAASLGSAGVIPALLKDSPRLALVSAIFAFLAGLSASVANFLELPTKSNKRTHAELRAELISIGVDAHTLSGTLDIFRTMGSGKADEARTIAEKANEIAARLRAIDLEVGMSD
;
A
#
# COMPACT_ATOMS: atom_id res chain seq x y z
N MET A 1 25.63 32.81 -6.92
CA MET A 1 25.64 31.46 -6.34
C MET A 1 24.31 31.29 -5.64
N SER A 2 23.34 30.64 -6.30
CA SER A 2 21.94 30.57 -5.85
C SER A 2 21.57 29.16 -5.38
N GLU A 3 20.57 29.09 -4.51
CA GLU A 3 20.06 27.89 -3.82
C GLU A 3 19.26 26.94 -4.75
N HIS A 4 19.73 26.67 -5.97
CA HIS A 4 18.94 25.95 -6.99
C HIS A 4 19.46 24.56 -7.39
N ASP A 5 20.70 24.20 -7.04
CA ASP A 5 21.22 22.84 -7.19
C ASP A 5 20.86 21.93 -5.99
N GLN A 6 19.60 21.98 -5.55
CA GLN A 6 19.08 20.96 -4.64
C GLN A 6 18.85 19.65 -5.40
N GLU A 7 19.53 18.59 -4.98
CA GLU A 7 19.38 17.26 -5.55
C GLU A 7 17.99 16.68 -5.25
N LEU A 8 17.36 16.05 -6.25
CA LEU A 8 16.06 15.44 -6.09
C LEU A 8 16.16 14.00 -5.58
N VAL A 9 15.43 13.69 -4.50
CA VAL A 9 15.28 12.32 -4.01
C VAL A 9 14.21 11.59 -4.84
N VAL A 10 14.59 10.46 -5.45
CA VAL A 10 13.74 9.63 -6.34
C VAL A 10 13.73 8.15 -5.96
N ASP A 11 14.02 7.88 -4.69
CA ASP A 11 14.10 6.56 -4.06
C ASP A 11 12.83 5.72 -4.25
N ALA A 12 11.66 6.25 -3.90
CA ALA A 12 10.40 5.52 -3.94
C ALA A 12 9.95 5.21 -5.38
N LEU A 13 10.23 6.09 -6.34
CA LEU A 13 10.03 5.80 -7.77
C LEU A 13 10.85 4.59 -8.21
N PHE A 14 12.14 4.58 -7.85
CA PHE A 14 13.04 3.49 -8.18
C PHE A 14 12.61 2.18 -7.52
N ASP A 15 12.26 2.21 -6.23
CA ASP A 15 11.88 1.01 -5.47
C ASP A 15 10.56 0.40 -5.94
N VAL A 16 9.56 1.21 -6.30
CA VAL A 16 8.31 0.72 -6.91
C VAL A 16 8.58 0.02 -8.25
N LEU A 17 9.46 0.58 -9.08
CA LEU A 17 9.88 -0.05 -10.33
C LEU A 17 10.71 -1.32 -10.10
N HIS A 18 11.62 -1.32 -9.14
CA HIS A 18 12.46 -2.46 -8.82
C HIS A 18 11.64 -3.65 -8.30
N ALA A 19 10.66 -3.38 -7.43
CA ALA A 19 9.79 -4.39 -6.84
C ALA A 19 8.70 -4.92 -7.80
N HIS A 20 8.18 -4.10 -8.72
CA HIS A 20 6.97 -4.45 -9.48
C HIS A 20 7.13 -4.44 -11.01
N ALA A 21 8.21 -3.87 -11.56
CA ALA A 21 8.47 -3.83 -13.00
C ALA A 21 9.96 -3.76 -13.34
N ARG A 22 10.76 -4.67 -12.76
CA ARG A 22 12.23 -4.71 -12.93
C ARG A 22 12.68 -4.68 -14.39
N GLU A 23 11.95 -5.33 -15.31
CA GLU A 23 12.25 -5.23 -16.74
C GLU A 23 12.10 -3.82 -17.31
N GLU A 24 11.11 -3.05 -16.87
CA GLU A 24 10.89 -1.68 -17.32
C GLU A 24 11.97 -0.76 -16.80
N LEU A 25 12.41 -0.98 -15.55
CA LEU A 25 13.59 -0.34 -14.97
C LEU A 25 14.87 -0.63 -15.77
N THR A 26 15.15 -1.90 -16.10
CA THR A 26 16.30 -2.27 -16.93
C THR A 26 16.24 -1.62 -18.34
N ARG A 27 15.05 -1.56 -18.95
CA ARG A 27 14.84 -0.86 -20.24
C ARG A 27 14.98 0.66 -20.13
N LEU A 28 14.77 1.24 -18.96
CA LEU A 28 15.01 2.67 -18.69
C LEU A 28 16.50 2.94 -18.46
N ALA A 29 17.17 2.13 -17.65
CA ALA A 29 18.62 2.18 -17.43
C ALA A 29 19.41 2.08 -18.75
N ALA A 30 19.00 1.19 -19.66
CA ALA A 30 19.60 1.07 -20.99
C ALA A 30 19.39 2.30 -21.91
N ARG A 31 18.36 3.12 -21.66
CA ARG A 31 18.05 4.33 -22.46
C ARG A 31 18.56 5.62 -21.81
N HIS A 32 18.72 5.63 -20.49
CA HIS A 32 19.08 6.79 -19.69
C HIS A 32 20.24 6.43 -18.75
N PRO A 33 21.49 6.79 -19.08
CA PRO A 33 22.68 6.43 -18.28
C PRO A 33 22.59 6.86 -16.81
N ILE A 34 21.86 7.94 -16.52
CA ILE A 34 21.61 8.42 -15.15
C ILE A 34 20.81 7.41 -14.29
N ILE A 35 19.88 6.65 -14.91
CA ILE A 35 19.08 5.63 -14.22
C ILE A 35 19.94 4.38 -13.97
N ALA A 36 20.80 4.00 -14.92
CA ALA A 36 21.77 2.93 -14.72
C ALA A 36 22.79 3.25 -13.61
N ALA A 37 23.19 4.52 -13.47
CA ALA A 37 24.06 4.98 -12.40
C ALA A 37 23.40 4.94 -11.02
N LEU A 38 22.08 5.12 -10.93
CA LEU A 38 21.34 4.89 -9.68
C LEU A 38 21.24 3.39 -9.36
N GLU A 39 20.90 2.56 -10.35
CA GLU A 39 20.82 1.11 -10.18
C GLU A 39 22.13 0.49 -9.67
N SER A 40 23.28 0.98 -10.16
CA SER A 40 24.59 0.52 -9.69
C SER A 40 24.90 0.95 -8.25
N LYS A 41 24.45 2.13 -7.79
CA LYS A 41 24.59 2.56 -6.38
C LYS A 41 23.77 1.68 -5.44
N VAL A 42 22.52 1.38 -5.77
CA VAL A 42 21.64 0.51 -4.97
C VAL A 42 22.26 -0.88 -4.81
N GLY A 43 22.76 -1.46 -5.90
CA GLY A 43 23.42 -2.77 -5.89
C GLY A 43 24.76 -2.82 -5.13
N ALA A 44 25.41 -1.66 -4.91
CA ALA A 44 26.71 -1.59 -4.25
C ALA A 44 26.66 -1.33 -2.74
N LEU A 45 25.61 -0.67 -2.23
CA LEU A 45 25.60 -0.09 -0.88
C LEU A 45 24.59 -0.69 0.11
N GLY A 46 23.72 -1.60 -0.32
CA GLY A 46 22.81 -2.28 0.62
C GLY A 46 21.68 -1.41 1.17
N GLY A 47 21.16 -0.48 0.36
CA GLY A 47 19.73 -0.14 0.38
C GLY A 47 19.19 0.86 1.41
N ASP A 48 20.02 1.77 1.96
CA ASP A 48 19.53 2.83 2.89
C ASP A 48 20.01 4.26 2.53
N GLU A 49 20.70 4.46 1.40
CA GLU A 49 21.04 5.82 0.90
C GLU A 49 19.95 6.38 -0.01
N ALA A 50 19.57 7.64 0.23
CA ALA A 50 18.61 8.37 -0.60
C ALA A 50 19.14 8.53 -2.05
N MET A 51 18.31 8.19 -3.03
CA MET A 51 18.70 8.24 -4.44
C MET A 51 18.57 9.65 -5.00
N HIS A 52 19.68 10.36 -5.09
CA HIS A 52 19.77 11.74 -5.56
C HIS A 52 19.98 11.85 -7.09
N MET A 53 19.12 12.63 -7.77
CA MET A 53 19.31 13.09 -9.15
C MET A 53 19.56 14.60 -9.22
N GLN A 54 20.55 15.00 -10.03
CA GLN A 54 20.80 16.42 -10.33
C GLN A 54 19.76 16.99 -11.31
N PRO A 55 19.38 18.29 -11.16
CA PRO A 55 18.35 18.94 -11.96
C PRO A 55 18.66 19.02 -13.47
N ALA A 56 19.91 18.81 -13.91
CA ALA A 56 20.25 18.72 -15.33
C ALA A 56 19.63 17.47 -16.05
N ASN A 57 19.16 16.47 -15.30
CA ASN A 57 18.72 15.16 -15.85
C ASN A 57 17.22 15.03 -16.07
N ILE A 58 16.51 16.15 -16.23
CA ILE A 58 15.05 16.26 -16.34
C ILE A 58 14.39 15.19 -17.24
N PRO A 59 14.91 14.87 -18.45
CA PRO A 59 14.26 13.88 -19.32
C PRO A 59 14.25 12.46 -18.73
N GLY A 60 15.33 12.04 -18.07
CA GLY A 60 15.39 10.72 -17.44
C GLY A 60 14.51 10.63 -16.20
N LEU A 61 14.46 11.70 -15.42
CA LEU A 61 13.63 11.86 -14.22
C LEU A 61 12.13 11.84 -14.55
N LEU A 62 11.71 12.46 -15.65
CA LEU A 62 10.31 12.40 -16.13
C LEU A 62 9.93 11.02 -16.66
N GLU A 63 10.79 10.34 -17.43
CA GLU A 63 10.49 8.97 -17.90
C GLU A 63 10.51 7.95 -16.74
N LEU A 64 11.34 8.14 -15.70
CA LEU A 64 11.29 7.36 -14.46
C LEU A 64 9.96 7.57 -13.70
N ALA A 65 9.56 8.82 -13.49
CA ALA A 65 8.28 9.17 -12.87
C ALA A 65 7.09 8.57 -13.65
N ARG A 66 7.10 8.71 -14.99
CA ARG A 66 6.07 8.20 -15.89
C ARG A 66 5.93 6.69 -15.84
N ALA A 67 7.04 5.95 -15.91
CA ALA A 67 7.01 4.50 -15.82
C ALA A 67 6.49 4.02 -14.47
N SER A 68 6.94 4.64 -13.37
CA SER A 68 6.46 4.35 -12.02
C SER A 68 4.94 4.57 -11.90
N LEU A 69 4.47 5.76 -12.28
CA LEU A 69 3.05 6.14 -12.24
C LEU A 69 2.16 5.21 -13.07
N ARG A 70 2.68 4.60 -14.15
CA ARG A 70 1.96 3.64 -14.99
C ARG A 70 1.59 2.33 -14.27
N ILE A 71 2.38 1.93 -13.27
CA ILE A 71 2.23 0.66 -12.54
C ILE A 71 1.40 0.85 -11.27
N ILE A 72 1.45 2.04 -10.67
CA ILE A 72 0.76 2.36 -9.41
C ILE A 72 -0.74 1.99 -9.43
N PRO A 73 -1.55 2.31 -10.47
CA PRO A 73 -2.96 1.91 -10.53
C PRO A 73 -3.20 0.39 -10.47
N ALA A 74 -2.37 -0.40 -11.15
CA ALA A 74 -2.47 -1.85 -11.11
C ALA A 74 -2.08 -2.41 -9.73
N ARG A 75 -1.09 -1.79 -9.06
CA ARG A 75 -0.68 -2.19 -7.71
C ARG A 75 -1.70 -1.77 -6.64
N THR A 76 -2.30 -0.60 -6.73
CA THR A 76 -3.37 -0.17 -5.81
C THR A 76 -4.61 -1.07 -5.92
N GLU A 77 -4.98 -1.50 -7.13
CA GLU A 77 -6.04 -2.49 -7.34
C GLU A 77 -5.71 -3.83 -6.68
N GLN A 78 -4.50 -4.37 -6.92
CA GLN A 78 -4.05 -5.62 -6.28
C GLN A 78 -4.08 -5.54 -4.74
N LEU A 79 -3.64 -4.43 -4.16
CA LEU A 79 -3.67 -4.19 -2.72
C LEU A 79 -5.10 -4.09 -2.18
N ASN A 80 -5.96 -3.30 -2.84
CA ASN A 80 -7.38 -3.17 -2.50
C ASN A 80 -8.10 -4.53 -2.54
N LEU A 81 -7.84 -5.38 -3.55
CA LEU A 81 -8.39 -6.74 -3.61
C LEU A 81 -7.92 -7.63 -2.44
N ARG A 82 -6.65 -7.52 -2.02
CA ARG A 82 -6.13 -8.27 -0.85
C ARG A 82 -6.74 -7.77 0.47
N ILE A 83 -6.93 -6.46 0.62
CA ILE A 83 -7.62 -5.84 1.76
C ILE A 83 -9.10 -6.28 1.80
N LEU A 84 -9.80 -6.24 0.67
CA LEU A 84 -11.20 -6.71 0.57
C LEU A 84 -11.35 -8.19 0.92
N LYS A 85 -10.40 -9.05 0.54
CA LYS A 85 -10.37 -10.45 0.98
C LYS A 85 -10.22 -10.56 2.50
N ARG A 86 -9.30 -9.80 3.13
CA ARG A 86 -9.15 -9.78 4.59
C ARG A 86 -10.41 -9.27 5.30
N LEU A 87 -10.99 -8.15 4.86
CA LEU A 87 -12.26 -7.62 5.38
C LEU A 87 -13.43 -8.61 5.24
N THR A 88 -13.47 -9.37 4.15
CA THR A 88 -14.46 -10.43 3.96
C THR A 88 -14.29 -11.56 4.98
N VAL A 89 -13.05 -12.01 5.23
CA VAL A 89 -12.74 -13.02 6.27
C VAL A 89 -13.13 -12.50 7.67
N ILE A 90 -12.76 -11.26 8.02
CA ILE A 90 -13.13 -10.63 9.30
C ILE A 90 -14.65 -10.64 9.50
N ARG A 91 -15.42 -10.28 8.47
CA ARG A 91 -16.89 -10.32 8.50
C ARG A 91 -17.44 -11.73 8.72
N TYR A 92 -16.90 -12.75 8.04
CA TYR A 92 -17.34 -14.13 8.25
C TYR A 92 -17.00 -14.65 9.66
N VAL A 93 -15.82 -14.33 10.19
CA VAL A 93 -15.41 -14.69 11.56
C VAL A 93 -16.32 -14.02 12.59
N SER A 94 -16.55 -12.71 12.47
CA SER A 94 -17.44 -11.94 13.34
C SER A 94 -18.90 -12.42 13.27
N PHE A 95 -19.39 -12.75 12.08
CA PHE A 95 -20.74 -13.29 11.90
C PHE A 95 -20.89 -14.68 12.54
N GLY A 96 -19.92 -15.59 12.32
CA GLY A 96 -19.90 -16.89 12.99
C GLY A 96 -19.88 -16.76 14.51
N GLY A 97 -19.14 -15.77 15.03
CA GLY A 97 -19.15 -15.37 16.43
C GLY A 97 -20.50 -14.91 16.95
N SER A 98 -21.17 -14.04 16.19
CA SER A 98 -22.49 -13.51 16.54
C SER A 98 -23.56 -14.61 16.54
N VAL A 99 -23.48 -15.57 15.61
CA VAL A 99 -24.34 -16.76 15.59
C VAL A 99 -24.06 -17.67 16.79
N ALA A 100 -22.78 -17.91 17.13
CA ALA A 100 -22.40 -18.66 18.32
C ALA A 100 -22.92 -17.98 19.60
N ALA A 101 -22.76 -16.67 19.75
CA ALA A 101 -23.29 -15.90 20.88
C ALA A 101 -24.82 -16.00 21.01
N SER A 102 -25.52 -15.95 19.86
CA SER A 102 -26.98 -16.07 19.80
C SER A 102 -27.45 -17.47 20.23
N LEU A 103 -26.79 -18.53 19.74
CA LEU A 103 -27.07 -19.91 20.14
C LEU A 103 -26.73 -20.17 21.62
N GLY A 104 -25.63 -19.60 22.12
CA GLY A 104 -25.25 -19.62 23.53
C GLY A 104 -26.33 -18.98 24.39
N SER A 105 -26.67 -17.71 24.15
CA SER A 105 -27.67 -16.98 24.94
C SER A 105 -29.06 -17.60 24.90
N ALA A 106 -29.52 -18.09 23.74
CA ALA A 106 -30.75 -18.88 23.62
C ALA A 106 -30.68 -20.22 24.36
N GLY A 107 -29.48 -20.75 24.63
CA GLY A 107 -29.23 -21.93 25.46
C GLY A 107 -29.14 -21.65 26.96
N VAL A 108 -28.61 -20.49 27.39
CA VAL A 108 -28.51 -20.09 28.81
C VAL A 108 -29.89 -20.08 29.47
N ILE A 109 -30.87 -19.42 28.85
CA ILE A 109 -32.17 -19.15 29.48
C ILE A 109 -32.93 -20.47 29.77
N PRO A 110 -33.05 -21.43 28.83
CA PRO A 110 -33.62 -22.75 29.13
C PRO A 110 -32.76 -23.62 30.04
N ALA A 111 -31.43 -23.45 30.06
CA ALA A 111 -30.54 -24.19 30.94
C ALA A 111 -30.76 -23.83 32.42
N LEU A 112 -30.82 -22.53 32.72
CA LEU A 112 -31.13 -21.99 34.05
C LEU A 112 -32.55 -22.35 34.50
N LEU A 113 -33.51 -22.41 33.58
CA LEU A 113 -34.90 -22.80 33.88
C LEU A 113 -35.11 -24.32 34.08
N LYS A 114 -34.11 -25.16 33.80
CA LYS A 114 -34.22 -26.64 33.88
C LYS A 114 -33.13 -27.32 34.69
N ASP A 115 -32.25 -26.56 35.36
CA ASP A 115 -31.06 -27.06 36.09
C ASP A 115 -30.28 -28.14 35.33
N SER A 116 -30.15 -27.98 34.00
CA SER A 116 -29.54 -29.01 33.15
C SER A 116 -28.06 -28.70 32.91
N PRO A 117 -27.11 -29.40 33.57
CA PRO A 117 -25.68 -29.10 33.43
C PRO A 117 -25.17 -29.32 32.00
N ARG A 118 -25.84 -30.18 31.22
CA ARG A 118 -25.53 -30.40 29.80
C ARG A 118 -25.82 -29.16 28.94
N LEU A 119 -26.94 -28.48 29.18
CA LEU A 119 -27.29 -27.26 28.44
C LEU A 119 -26.39 -26.08 28.86
N ALA A 120 -26.06 -25.99 30.15
CA ALA A 120 -25.10 -24.99 30.64
C ALA A 120 -23.70 -25.18 30.00
N LEU A 121 -23.20 -26.42 29.91
CA LEU A 121 -21.93 -26.73 29.23
C LEU A 121 -21.96 -26.37 27.74
N VAL A 122 -23.01 -26.74 27.02
CA VAL A 122 -23.19 -26.38 25.59
C VAL A 122 -23.20 -24.87 25.40
N SER A 123 -23.92 -24.14 26.27
CA SER A 123 -23.94 -22.68 26.23
C SER A 123 -22.57 -22.05 26.51
N ALA A 124 -21.80 -22.60 27.45
CA ALA A 124 -20.46 -22.11 27.76
C ALA A 124 -19.49 -22.30 26.58
N ILE A 125 -19.59 -23.43 25.86
CA ILE A 125 -18.84 -23.67 24.62
C ILE A 125 -19.18 -22.62 23.55
N PHE A 126 -20.46 -22.34 23.34
CA PHE A 126 -20.89 -21.31 22.38
C PHE A 126 -20.45 -19.89 22.77
N ALA A 127 -20.49 -19.53 24.06
CA ALA A 127 -19.98 -18.27 24.56
C ALA A 127 -18.45 -18.15 24.40
N PHE A 128 -17.70 -19.24 24.63
CA PHE A 128 -16.26 -19.29 24.39
C PHE A 128 -15.91 -19.12 22.91
N LEU A 129 -16.62 -19.80 22.00
CA LEU A 129 -16.44 -19.65 20.55
C LEU A 129 -16.74 -18.22 20.09
N ALA A 130 -17.78 -17.58 20.63
CA ALA A 130 -18.07 -16.18 20.39
C ALA A 130 -16.93 -15.26 20.85
N GLY A 131 -16.45 -15.40 22.09
CA GLY A 131 -15.33 -14.62 22.61
C GLY A 131 -14.03 -14.81 21.80
N LEU A 132 -13.72 -16.05 21.41
CA LEU A 132 -12.57 -16.38 20.57
C LEU A 132 -12.68 -15.72 19.19
N SER A 133 -13.84 -15.82 18.53
CA SER A 133 -14.06 -15.21 17.21
C SER A 133 -14.00 -13.67 17.24
N ALA A 134 -14.45 -13.02 18.31
CA ALA A 134 -14.33 -11.58 18.48
C ALA A 134 -12.85 -11.16 18.66
N SER A 135 -12.09 -11.92 19.45
CA SER A 135 -10.64 -11.72 19.60
C SER A 135 -9.90 -11.89 18.27
N VAL A 136 -10.22 -12.94 17.51
CA VAL A 136 -9.65 -13.19 16.16
C VAL A 136 -10.06 -12.09 15.17
N ALA A 137 -11.30 -11.63 15.19
CA ALA A 137 -11.76 -10.54 14.33
C ALA A 137 -10.99 -9.24 14.60
N ASN A 138 -10.85 -8.84 15.86
CA ASN A 138 -10.08 -7.66 16.26
C ASN A 138 -8.60 -7.78 15.88
N PHE A 139 -8.00 -8.96 15.99
CA PHE A 139 -6.61 -9.19 15.58
C PHE A 139 -6.43 -9.14 14.05
N LEU A 140 -7.40 -9.64 13.29
CA LEU A 140 -7.38 -9.59 11.83
C LEU A 140 -7.69 -8.19 11.25
N GLU A 141 -8.45 -7.36 11.98
CA GLU A 141 -8.81 -6.00 11.57
C GLU A 141 -7.61 -5.03 11.51
N LEU A 142 -6.52 -5.36 12.19
CA LEU A 142 -5.28 -4.59 12.15
C LEU A 142 -4.35 -5.04 10.99
N PRO A 143 -3.65 -4.11 10.33
CA PRO A 143 -2.56 -4.39 9.39
C PRO A 143 -1.40 -5.15 10.05
N THR A 144 -0.73 -6.00 9.26
CA THR A 144 0.23 -7.00 9.77
C THR A 144 1.50 -6.38 10.36
N LYS A 145 1.86 -5.15 9.97
CA LYS A 145 3.01 -4.40 10.51
C LYS A 145 2.62 -3.10 11.23
N SER A 146 1.34 -2.74 11.35
CA SER A 146 0.92 -1.44 11.90
C SER A 146 -0.41 -1.53 12.63
N ASN A 147 -0.39 -1.25 13.94
CA ASN A 147 -1.60 -1.12 14.75
C ASN A 147 -2.21 0.30 14.71
N LYS A 148 -1.72 1.17 13.81
CA LYS A 148 -2.09 2.61 13.79
C LYS A 148 -3.24 2.95 12.84
N ARG A 149 -3.47 2.14 11.81
CA ARG A 149 -4.48 2.35 10.77
C ARG A 149 -5.36 1.11 10.62
N THR A 150 -6.62 1.28 10.28
CA THR A 150 -7.53 0.17 9.95
C THR A 150 -7.44 -0.22 8.47
N HIS A 151 -7.84 -1.44 8.12
CA HIS A 151 -8.00 -1.86 6.71
C HIS A 151 -8.92 -0.93 5.90
N ALA A 152 -9.88 -0.25 6.54
CA ALA A 152 -10.77 0.70 5.89
C ALA A 152 -10.06 2.01 5.52
N GLU A 153 -9.21 2.53 6.41
CA GLU A 153 -8.40 3.73 6.17
C GLU A 153 -7.36 3.47 5.07
N LEU A 154 -6.64 2.35 5.14
CA LEU A 154 -5.70 1.94 4.08
C LEU A 154 -6.38 1.83 2.71
N ARG A 155 -7.63 1.34 2.67
CA ARG A 155 -8.40 1.28 1.42
C ARG A 155 -8.78 2.67 0.89
N ALA A 156 -9.16 3.61 1.76
CA ALA A 156 -9.45 4.98 1.35
C ALA A 156 -8.19 5.67 0.80
N GLU A 157 -7.05 5.44 1.43
CA GLU A 157 -5.75 5.98 1.00
C GLU A 157 -5.28 5.40 -0.33
N LEU A 158 -5.44 4.09 -0.57
CA LEU A 158 -5.16 3.46 -1.87
C LEU A 158 -6.02 4.03 -3.00
N ILE A 159 -7.28 4.39 -2.73
CA ILE A 159 -8.16 5.04 -3.71
C ILE A 159 -7.64 6.45 -4.02
N SER A 160 -7.24 7.24 -3.00
CA SER A 160 -6.58 8.53 -3.21
C SER A 160 -5.31 8.39 -4.04
N ILE A 161 -4.39 7.48 -3.68
CA ILE A 161 -3.13 7.24 -4.41
C ILE A 161 -3.42 6.88 -5.88
N GLY A 162 -4.43 6.07 -6.16
CA GLY A 162 -4.83 5.73 -7.53
C GLY A 162 -5.33 6.93 -8.34
N VAL A 163 -6.15 7.80 -7.73
CA VAL A 163 -6.64 9.04 -8.36
C VAL A 163 -5.50 10.05 -8.56
N ASP A 164 -4.67 10.25 -7.54
CA ASP A 164 -3.51 11.15 -7.57
C ASP A 164 -2.53 10.72 -8.68
N ALA A 165 -2.23 9.42 -8.77
CA ALA A 165 -1.36 8.85 -9.80
C ALA A 165 -1.93 9.03 -11.21
N HIS A 166 -3.22 8.80 -11.41
CA HIS A 166 -3.87 8.97 -12.72
C HIS A 166 -3.88 10.44 -13.16
N THR A 167 -4.20 11.35 -12.23
CA THR A 167 -4.20 12.81 -12.47
C THR A 167 -2.80 13.32 -12.80
N LEU A 168 -1.77 12.86 -12.07
CA LEU A 168 -0.39 13.24 -12.30
C LEU A 168 0.16 12.64 -13.60
N SER A 169 -0.22 11.40 -13.96
CA SER A 169 0.14 10.80 -15.26
C SER A 169 -0.44 11.60 -16.42
N GLY A 170 -1.72 12.00 -16.35
CA GLY A 170 -2.34 12.86 -17.36
C GLY A 170 -1.65 14.23 -17.45
N THR A 171 -1.29 14.82 -16.31
CA THR A 171 -0.50 16.05 -16.26
C THR A 171 0.87 15.90 -16.95
N LEU A 172 1.55 14.78 -16.72
CA LEU A 172 2.86 14.49 -17.31
C LEU A 172 2.79 14.28 -18.83
N ASP A 173 1.78 13.57 -19.35
CA ASP A 173 1.58 13.40 -20.79
C ASP A 173 1.22 14.75 -21.49
N ILE A 174 0.44 15.62 -20.83
CA ILE A 174 0.18 16.99 -21.30
C ILE A 174 1.46 17.83 -21.31
N PHE A 175 2.22 17.80 -20.21
CA PHE A 175 3.50 18.50 -20.07
C PHE A 175 4.49 18.11 -21.19
N ARG A 176 4.56 16.81 -21.52
CA ARG A 176 5.42 16.29 -22.59
C ARG A 176 4.95 16.69 -23.99
N THR A 177 3.65 16.79 -24.24
CA THR A 177 3.10 17.18 -25.55
C THR A 177 3.20 18.69 -25.83
N MET A 178 3.22 19.53 -24.79
CA MET A 178 3.41 20.99 -24.94
C MET A 178 4.87 21.42 -25.15
N GLY A 179 5.84 20.50 -25.01
CA GLY A 179 7.23 20.65 -25.48
C GLY A 179 8.08 21.78 -24.86
N SER A 180 7.54 22.54 -23.90
CA SER A 180 8.17 23.75 -23.34
C SER A 180 7.95 23.87 -21.82
N GLY A 181 8.00 22.73 -21.13
CA GLY A 181 7.91 22.69 -19.67
C GLY A 181 9.14 23.29 -18.98
N LYS A 182 8.94 24.13 -17.96
CA LYS A 182 10.05 24.69 -17.18
C LYS A 182 10.71 23.59 -16.34
N ALA A 183 12.00 23.78 -16.04
CA ALA A 183 12.76 22.84 -15.23
C ALA A 183 12.11 22.60 -13.85
N ASP A 184 11.62 23.67 -13.23
CA ASP A 184 10.97 23.65 -11.92
C ASP A 184 9.63 22.90 -11.92
N GLU A 185 8.88 22.98 -13.02
CA GLU A 185 7.61 22.28 -13.20
C GLU A 185 7.84 20.77 -13.36
N ALA A 186 8.85 20.38 -14.14
CA ALA A 186 9.25 18.97 -14.28
C ALA A 186 9.75 18.38 -12.96
N ARG A 187 10.54 19.14 -12.20
CA ARG A 187 10.97 18.79 -10.84
C ARG A 187 9.77 18.58 -9.91
N THR A 188 8.83 19.53 -9.88
CA THR A 188 7.59 19.46 -9.09
C THR A 188 6.75 18.22 -9.45
N ILE A 189 6.68 17.84 -10.73
CA ILE A 189 5.98 16.63 -11.19
C ILE A 189 6.66 15.37 -10.63
N ALA A 190 7.99 15.29 -10.65
CA ALA A 190 8.72 14.13 -10.12
C ALA A 190 8.70 14.05 -8.58
N GLU A 191 8.74 15.18 -7.88
CA GLU A 191 8.56 15.24 -6.41
C GLU A 191 7.20 14.63 -6.01
N LYS A 192 6.12 15.07 -6.66
CA LYS A 192 4.78 14.50 -6.44
C LYS A 192 4.70 13.03 -6.83
N ALA A 193 5.37 12.61 -7.90
CA ALA A 193 5.40 11.21 -8.29
C ALA A 193 6.13 10.34 -7.25
N ASN A 194 7.24 10.84 -6.68
CA ASN A 194 7.96 10.16 -5.60
C ASN A 194 7.13 10.11 -4.32
N GLU A 195 6.41 11.17 -3.96
CA GLU A 195 5.48 11.19 -2.83
C GLU A 195 4.37 10.12 -2.98
N ILE A 196 3.74 10.03 -4.16
CA ILE A 196 2.70 9.03 -4.45
C ILE A 196 3.29 7.60 -4.37
N ALA A 197 4.50 7.39 -4.89
CA ALA A 197 5.20 6.11 -4.80
C ALA A 197 5.58 5.76 -3.35
N ALA A 198 6.02 6.73 -2.55
CA ALA A 198 6.36 6.54 -1.14
C ALA A 198 5.11 6.19 -0.30
N ARG A 199 3.99 6.88 -0.54
CA ARG A 199 2.68 6.55 0.06
C ARG A 199 2.25 5.12 -0.30
N LEU A 200 2.40 4.70 -1.56
CA LEU A 200 2.11 3.32 -1.97
C LEU A 200 3.01 2.31 -1.24
N ARG A 201 4.33 2.55 -1.19
CA ARG A 201 5.31 1.68 -0.50
C ARG A 201 4.98 1.53 0.98
N ALA A 202 4.58 2.62 1.65
CA ALA A 202 4.17 2.59 3.06
C ALA A 202 2.97 1.66 3.28
N ILE A 203 1.96 1.68 2.40
CA ILE A 203 0.82 0.76 2.48
C ILE A 203 1.23 -0.69 2.15
N ASP A 204 2.10 -0.90 1.17
CA ASP A 204 2.62 -2.23 0.80
C ASP A 204 3.37 -2.89 1.99
N LEU A 205 4.16 -2.10 2.72
CA LEU A 205 4.78 -2.48 3.98
C LEU A 205 3.74 -2.83 5.06
N GLU A 206 2.74 -1.98 5.31
CA GLU A 206 1.74 -2.19 6.38
C GLU A 206 0.81 -3.39 6.13
N VAL A 207 0.44 -3.63 4.87
CA VAL A 207 -0.35 -4.82 4.45
C VAL A 207 0.48 -6.11 4.57
N GLY A 208 1.82 -6.00 4.67
CA GLY A 208 2.74 -7.13 4.83
C GLY A 208 3.06 -7.81 3.50
N MET A 209 3.36 -7.00 2.47
CA MET A 209 3.58 -7.44 1.08
C MET A 209 5.03 -7.35 0.62
N SER A 210 5.94 -6.97 1.52
CA SER A 210 7.38 -6.99 1.28
C SER A 210 7.88 -8.43 1.46
N ASP A 211 8.32 -9.04 0.35
CA ASP A 211 9.09 -10.28 0.33
C ASP A 211 10.47 -10.09 0.99
#